data_AF-A0A2V7UX42-F1
#
_entry.id   AF-A0A2V7UX42-F1
#
_cell.length_a   1.000
_cell.length_b   1.000
_cell.length_c   1.000
_cell.angle_alpha   90.00
_cell.angle_beta   90.00
_cell.angle_gamma   90.00
#
_symmetry.space_group_name_H-M   'P 1'
#
loop_
_entity.id
_entity.type
_entity.pdbx_description
1 polymer ?
#
loop_
_entity_poly.entity_id
_entity_poly.type
_entity_poly.pdbx_seq_one_letter_code
_entity_poly.pdbx_strand_id
1 'polypeptide(L)'
;MRPRKRKSRVDDMREERSLRARTEGEGGFALILAILALMLLTFLGLTMATTTSTELQISSNYRWSQQAQYNAEAGLEIGKSLLQTMNWSLVLPDARTTPSGSPSCVPDTANTRCWWGRTVVNGGTAIVVPATAPYSRNDAHGTPTRNYENGACDYHGNGVGYGVVLDDGGGFGPYQNVSTILGQTINGSFTLWVRRDLAYNQDGSFSDAPAPDLSLIMTAEGDAPFLAQGTSTTLSNVTRAVRNMEMTVSRTLTTPCGTRGGQIGGGPEGSNFSPCDPITGQSLTTALGGAARSENTGVQ
;
A
#
# COMPACT_ATOMS: atom_id res chain seq x y z
N MET A 1 72.21 -51.74 -46.42
CA MET A 1 72.66 -50.56 -45.66
C MET A 1 72.36 -49.32 -46.49
N ARG A 2 71.32 -48.53 -46.15
CA ARG A 2 70.96 -47.31 -46.88
C ARG A 2 71.64 -46.10 -46.23
N PRO A 3 72.27 -45.19 -46.99
CA PRO A 3 72.98 -44.05 -46.43
C PRO A 3 71.99 -42.99 -45.94
N ARG A 4 72.15 -42.56 -44.68
CA ARG A 4 71.46 -41.40 -44.11
C ARG A 4 72.08 -40.13 -44.71
N LYS A 5 71.30 -39.41 -45.54
CA LYS A 5 71.64 -38.06 -46.00
C LYS A 5 71.71 -37.12 -44.79
N ARG A 6 72.90 -36.60 -44.52
CA ARG A 6 73.17 -35.61 -43.47
C ARG A 6 72.68 -34.25 -43.99
N LYS A 7 71.56 -33.75 -43.44
CA LYS A 7 70.99 -32.44 -43.78
C LYS A 7 72.01 -31.35 -43.39
N SER A 8 72.30 -30.43 -44.30
CA SER A 8 73.36 -29.44 -44.11
C SER A 8 72.88 -28.34 -43.16
N ARG A 9 73.72 -27.94 -42.19
CA ARG A 9 73.43 -26.95 -41.14
C ARG A 9 73.10 -25.55 -41.69
N VAL A 10 73.38 -25.31 -42.97
CA VAL A 10 73.13 -24.05 -43.66
C VAL A 10 71.68 -23.95 -44.14
N ASP A 11 71.05 -25.09 -44.45
CA ASP A 11 69.65 -25.12 -44.88
C ASP A 11 68.70 -24.82 -43.71
N ASP A 12 69.03 -25.27 -42.48
CA ASP A 12 68.24 -24.97 -41.28
C ASP A 12 68.28 -23.46 -40.91
N MET A 13 69.41 -22.76 -41.11
CA MET A 13 69.50 -21.33 -40.81
C MET A 13 68.71 -20.42 -41.78
N ARG A 14 68.47 -20.89 -43.02
CA ARG A 14 67.71 -20.12 -44.01
C ARG A 14 66.20 -20.24 -43.79
N GLU A 15 65.76 -21.36 -43.21
CA GLU A 15 64.37 -21.61 -42.86
C GLU A 15 63.92 -20.74 -41.66
N GLU A 16 64.75 -20.61 -40.62
CA GLU A 16 64.47 -19.74 -39.46
C GLU A 16 64.35 -18.24 -39.82
N ARG A 17 65.15 -17.76 -40.79
CA ARG A 17 65.06 -16.35 -41.22
C ARG A 17 63.78 -16.04 -42.00
N SER A 18 63.22 -17.03 -42.71
CA SER A 18 61.97 -16.82 -43.45
C SER A 18 60.73 -16.77 -42.53
N LEU A 19 60.78 -17.50 -41.41
CA LEU A 19 59.72 -17.46 -40.38
C LEU A 19 59.71 -16.14 -39.60
N ARG A 20 60.89 -15.54 -39.35
CA ARG A 20 61.00 -14.21 -38.71
C ARG A 20 60.56 -13.07 -39.63
N ALA A 21 60.84 -13.14 -40.93
CA ALA A 21 60.42 -12.10 -41.87
C ALA A 21 58.89 -12.09 -42.13
N ARG A 22 58.21 -13.23 -41.97
CA ARG A 22 56.75 -13.32 -42.10
C ARG A 22 55.98 -12.72 -40.91
N THR A 23 56.60 -12.63 -39.73
CA THR A 23 55.93 -12.14 -38.52
C THR A 23 55.94 -10.61 -38.38
N GLU A 24 56.76 -9.90 -39.14
CA GLU A 24 56.86 -8.42 -39.07
C GLU A 24 55.71 -7.68 -39.80
N GLY A 25 54.94 -8.36 -40.66
CA GLY A 25 53.82 -7.77 -41.41
C GLY A 25 52.43 -7.91 -40.78
N GLU A 26 52.24 -8.81 -39.81
CA GLU A 26 50.90 -9.15 -39.27
C GLU A 26 50.60 -8.47 -37.91
N GLY A 27 51.59 -7.81 -37.29
CA GLY A 27 51.47 -7.23 -35.95
C GLY A 27 50.39 -6.15 -35.80
N GLY A 28 50.12 -5.37 -36.87
CA GLY A 28 49.10 -4.31 -36.84
C GLY A 28 47.66 -4.84 -36.82
N PHE A 29 47.39 -5.96 -37.50
CA PHE A 29 46.05 -6.53 -37.57
C PHE A 29 45.65 -7.20 -36.25
N ALA A 30 46.59 -7.89 -35.59
CA ALA A 30 46.35 -8.51 -34.29
C ALA A 30 45.95 -7.48 -33.22
N LEU A 31 46.53 -6.27 -33.25
CA LEU A 31 46.16 -5.18 -32.34
C LEU A 31 44.72 -4.71 -32.57
N ILE A 32 44.29 -4.58 -33.82
CA ILE A 32 42.91 -4.18 -34.16
C ILE A 32 41.93 -5.24 -33.66
N LEU A 33 42.21 -6.53 -33.89
CA LEU A 33 41.36 -7.61 -33.37
C LEU A 33 41.31 -7.62 -31.84
N ALA A 34 42.44 -7.40 -31.16
CA ALA A 34 42.49 -7.34 -29.71
C ALA A 34 41.64 -6.18 -29.16
N ILE A 35 41.71 -5.00 -29.78
CA ILE A 35 40.91 -3.82 -29.36
C ILE A 35 39.42 -4.07 -29.64
N LEU A 36 39.07 -4.63 -30.80
CA LEU A 36 37.68 -4.96 -31.12
C LEU A 36 37.10 -6.02 -30.15
N ALA A 37 37.88 -7.05 -29.83
CA ALA A 37 37.49 -8.06 -28.85
C ALA A 37 37.34 -7.47 -27.44
N LEU A 38 38.25 -6.59 -27.03
CA LEU A 38 38.18 -5.90 -25.74
C LEU A 38 36.97 -4.97 -25.68
N MET A 39 36.68 -4.20 -26.73
CA MET A 39 35.47 -3.38 -26.82
C MET A 39 34.21 -4.24 -26.69
N LEU A 40 34.11 -5.35 -27.43
CA LEU A 40 32.95 -6.25 -27.37
C LEU A 40 32.79 -6.85 -25.96
N LEU A 41 33.88 -7.30 -25.36
CA LEU A 41 33.87 -7.83 -23.99
C LEU A 41 33.45 -6.76 -22.97
N THR A 42 33.90 -5.51 -23.12
CA THR A 42 33.47 -4.41 -22.24
C THR A 42 32.00 -4.09 -22.39
N PHE A 43 31.45 -4.12 -23.61
CA PHE A 43 30.01 -3.93 -23.82
C PHE A 43 29.21 -5.06 -23.18
N LEU A 44 29.63 -6.32 -23.32
CA LEU A 44 28.97 -7.46 -22.66
C LEU A 44 29.07 -7.41 -21.13
N GLY A 45 30.23 -7.02 -20.60
CA GLY A 45 30.41 -6.84 -19.16
C GLY A 45 29.52 -5.72 -18.61
N LEU A 46 29.43 -4.60 -19.32
CA LEU A 46 28.58 -3.48 -18.94
C LEU A 46 27.10 -3.84 -19.01
N THR A 47 26.64 -4.50 -20.09
CA THR A 47 25.24 -4.89 -20.21
C THR A 47 24.84 -5.88 -19.12
N MET A 48 25.66 -6.89 -18.83
CA MET A 48 25.41 -7.83 -17.73
C MET A 48 25.34 -7.10 -16.38
N ALA A 49 26.27 -6.19 -16.10
CA ALA A 49 26.24 -5.39 -14.87
C ALA A 49 24.98 -4.52 -14.77
N THR A 50 24.56 -3.89 -15.86
CA THR A 50 23.33 -3.08 -15.88
C THR A 50 22.08 -3.93 -15.66
N THR A 51 21.99 -5.12 -16.28
CA THR A 51 20.87 -6.04 -16.09
C THR A 51 20.78 -6.53 -14.64
N THR A 52 21.90 -6.92 -14.03
CA THR A 52 21.90 -7.32 -12.61
C THR A 52 21.50 -6.15 -11.70
N SER A 53 21.95 -4.93 -12.01
CA SER A 53 21.56 -3.74 -11.23
C SER A 53 20.06 -3.44 -11.33
N THR A 54 19.45 -3.59 -12.51
CA THR A 54 18.01 -3.35 -12.67
C THR A 54 17.18 -4.45 -12.01
N GLU A 55 17.60 -5.72 -12.10
CA GLU A 55 16.95 -6.84 -11.41
C GLU A 55 16.93 -6.66 -9.89
N LEU A 56 18.06 -6.23 -9.30
CA LEU A 56 18.13 -5.96 -7.86
C LEU A 56 17.21 -4.81 -7.44
N GLN A 57 17.12 -3.74 -8.24
CA GLN A 57 16.21 -2.62 -7.97
C GLN A 57 14.74 -3.07 -8.03
N ILE A 58 14.37 -3.86 -9.05
CA ILE A 58 13.01 -4.41 -9.19
C ILE A 58 12.70 -5.32 -8.00
N SER A 59 13.62 -6.21 -7.61
CA SER A 59 13.45 -7.13 -6.48
C SER A 59 13.26 -6.38 -5.16
N SER A 60 14.06 -5.34 -4.91
CA SER A 60 13.92 -4.50 -3.70
C SER A 60 12.56 -3.79 -3.66
N ASN A 61 12.15 -3.19 -4.77
CA ASN A 61 10.86 -2.51 -4.87
C ASN A 61 9.69 -3.48 -4.69
N TYR A 62 9.77 -4.69 -5.26
CA TYR A 62 8.77 -5.73 -5.06
C TYR A 62 8.67 -6.14 -3.60
N ARG A 63 9.81 -6.37 -2.92
CA ARG A 63 9.82 -6.72 -1.50
C ARG A 63 9.21 -5.63 -0.62
N TRP A 64 9.56 -4.36 -0.86
CA TRP A 64 8.97 -3.24 -0.11
C TRP A 64 7.48 -3.06 -0.40
N SER A 65 7.05 -3.26 -1.64
CA SER A 65 5.63 -3.27 -2.00
C SER A 65 4.84 -4.33 -1.23
N GLN A 66 5.36 -5.57 -1.15
CA GLN A 66 4.71 -6.64 -0.38
C GLN A 66 4.67 -6.31 1.12
N GLN A 67 5.76 -5.74 1.66
CA GLN A 67 5.81 -5.34 3.06
C GLN A 67 4.80 -4.22 3.37
N ALA A 68 4.69 -3.22 2.50
CA ALA A 68 3.71 -2.14 2.62
C ALA A 68 2.28 -2.70 2.57
N GLN A 69 2.01 -3.70 1.72
CA GLN A 69 0.73 -4.40 1.72
C GLN A 69 0.46 -5.09 3.05
N TYR A 70 1.40 -5.89 3.59
CA TYR A 70 1.22 -6.56 4.88
C TYR A 70 1.02 -5.56 6.03
N ASN A 71 1.71 -4.42 6.02
CA ASN A 71 1.52 -3.37 7.01
C ASN A 71 0.12 -2.77 6.93
N ALA A 72 -0.39 -2.55 5.72
CA ALA A 72 -1.76 -2.09 5.51
C ALA A 72 -2.79 -3.15 5.95
N GLU A 73 -2.56 -4.45 5.71
CA GLU A 73 -3.43 -5.55 6.15
C GLU A 73 -3.48 -5.62 7.67
N ALA A 74 -2.31 -5.55 8.32
CA ALA A 74 -2.21 -5.48 9.78
C ALA A 74 -2.96 -4.26 10.34
N GLY A 75 -2.82 -3.11 9.70
CA GLY A 75 -3.58 -1.91 10.04
C GLY A 75 -5.09 -2.14 9.95
N LEU A 76 -5.58 -2.77 8.87
CA LEU A 76 -7.00 -3.08 8.72
C LEU A 76 -7.52 -4.00 9.83
N GLU A 77 -6.80 -5.05 10.17
CA GLU A 77 -7.21 -5.98 11.23
C GLU A 77 -7.27 -5.31 12.61
N ILE A 78 -6.31 -4.45 12.93
CA ILE A 78 -6.35 -3.66 14.17
C ILE A 78 -7.51 -2.67 14.13
N GLY A 79 -7.67 -1.96 13.03
CA GLY A 79 -8.74 -0.99 12.86
C GLY A 79 -10.13 -1.63 13.02
N LYS A 80 -10.33 -2.87 12.55
CA LYS A 80 -11.56 -3.63 12.84
C LYS A 80 -11.78 -3.80 14.34
N SER A 81 -10.77 -4.29 15.05
CA SER A 81 -10.86 -4.53 16.50
C SER A 81 -11.11 -3.22 17.28
N LEU A 82 -10.45 -2.13 16.87
CA LEU A 82 -10.66 -0.79 17.43
C LEU A 82 -12.11 -0.33 17.21
N LEU A 83 -12.59 -0.37 15.97
CA LEU A 83 -13.93 0.10 15.59
C LEU A 83 -15.07 -0.72 16.22
N GLN A 84 -14.83 -1.96 16.66
CA GLN A 84 -15.81 -2.75 17.41
C GLN A 84 -16.16 -2.13 18.77
N THR A 85 -15.23 -1.44 19.40
CA THR A 85 -15.40 -0.86 20.75
C THR A 85 -15.66 0.64 20.73
N MET A 86 -15.32 1.31 19.63
CA MET A 86 -15.45 2.76 19.47
C MET A 86 -16.88 3.20 19.16
N ASN A 87 -17.23 4.41 19.61
CA ASN A 87 -18.43 5.11 19.15
C ASN A 87 -18.10 5.90 17.88
N TRP A 88 -18.65 5.47 16.74
CA TRP A 88 -18.31 6.03 15.42
C TRP A 88 -18.67 7.52 15.29
N SER A 89 -19.73 7.97 15.98
CA SER A 89 -20.10 9.38 16.05
C SER A 89 -19.04 10.29 16.67
N LEU A 90 -18.12 9.76 17.48
CA LEU A 90 -17.02 10.54 18.09
C LEU A 90 -15.76 10.60 17.23
N VAL A 91 -15.64 9.70 16.26
CA VAL A 91 -14.42 9.52 15.47
C VAL A 91 -14.60 10.04 14.05
N LEU A 92 -15.81 9.92 13.50
CA LEU A 92 -16.14 10.45 12.19
C LEU A 92 -16.39 11.97 12.28
N PRO A 93 -15.97 12.75 11.27
CA PRO A 93 -16.40 14.14 11.18
C PRO A 93 -17.92 14.22 11.03
N ASP A 94 -18.51 15.35 11.37
CA ASP A 94 -19.93 15.60 11.09
C ASP A 94 -20.25 15.40 9.62
N ALA A 95 -21.43 14.83 9.33
CA ALA A 95 -21.87 14.63 7.96
C ALA A 95 -21.95 15.98 7.25
N ARG A 96 -21.19 16.15 6.18
CA ARG A 96 -21.36 17.29 5.31
C ARG A 96 -22.62 17.05 4.50
N THR A 97 -23.68 17.73 4.89
CA THR A 97 -24.74 18.05 3.94
C THR A 97 -24.08 18.91 2.87
N THR A 98 -24.18 18.52 1.60
CA THR A 98 -23.87 19.43 0.51
C THR A 98 -24.48 20.78 0.84
N PRO A 99 -23.73 21.89 0.80
CA PRO A 99 -24.38 23.18 0.79
C PRO A 99 -25.35 23.12 -0.38
N SER A 100 -26.64 23.22 -0.11
CA SER A 100 -27.69 23.35 -1.12
C SER A 100 -27.54 24.63 -1.96
N GLY A 101 -26.45 25.38 -1.77
CA GLY A 101 -25.89 26.24 -2.78
C GLY A 101 -24.59 25.63 -3.27
N SER A 102 -24.62 24.99 -4.44
CA SER A 102 -23.47 25.10 -5.34
C SER A 102 -22.95 26.54 -5.26
N PRO A 103 -21.64 26.81 -5.19
CA PRO A 103 -21.16 28.07 -5.70
C PRO A 103 -21.59 28.05 -7.17
N SER A 104 -22.77 28.60 -7.44
CA SER A 104 -23.13 29.04 -8.77
C SER A 104 -21.94 29.89 -9.17
N CYS A 105 -21.18 29.43 -10.16
CA CYS A 105 -20.40 30.32 -10.96
C CYS A 105 -21.45 31.25 -11.59
N VAL A 106 -21.93 32.25 -10.84
CA VAL A 106 -22.82 33.27 -11.36
C VAL A 106 -21.97 33.91 -12.45
N PRO A 107 -22.34 33.80 -13.73
CA PRO A 107 -21.66 34.55 -14.76
C PRO A 107 -22.14 35.99 -14.59
N ASP A 108 -21.57 36.70 -13.62
CA ASP A 108 -21.65 38.15 -13.67
C ASP A 108 -20.80 38.60 -14.85
N THR A 109 -21.50 39.24 -15.77
CA THR A 109 -20.99 40.05 -16.85
C THR A 109 -19.65 40.71 -16.50
N ALA A 110 -18.64 40.29 -17.26
CA ALA A 110 -17.29 40.83 -17.31
C ALA A 110 -16.41 40.56 -16.07
N ASN A 111 -15.70 39.43 -16.15
CA ASN A 111 -14.36 39.23 -15.59
C ASN A 111 -14.22 38.51 -14.23
N THR A 112 -15.11 37.57 -13.93
CA THR A 112 -14.88 36.60 -12.84
C THR A 112 -14.44 35.25 -13.43
N ARG A 113 -13.12 35.08 -13.59
CA ARG A 113 -12.54 33.77 -13.89
C ARG A 113 -12.45 32.98 -12.58
N CYS A 114 -13.21 31.89 -12.46
CA CYS A 114 -12.97 30.87 -11.44
C CYS A 114 -11.65 30.15 -11.77
N TRP A 115 -10.55 30.65 -11.21
CA TRP A 115 -9.24 30.01 -11.32
C TRP A 115 -8.56 29.95 -9.94
N TRP A 116 -8.79 28.85 -9.20
CA TRP A 116 -7.87 28.17 -8.26
C TRP A 116 -6.90 29.03 -7.44
N GLY A 117 -7.37 30.18 -6.97
CA GLY A 117 -6.56 31.18 -6.30
C GLY A 117 -7.46 32.08 -5.49
N ARG A 118 -7.38 31.89 -4.17
CA ARG A 118 -7.89 32.75 -3.09
C ARG A 118 -8.27 34.18 -3.52
N THR A 119 -9.56 34.49 -3.47
CA THR A 119 -10.06 35.87 -3.40
C THR A 119 -10.85 36.06 -2.12
N VAL A 120 -10.36 36.94 -1.26
CA VAL A 120 -11.10 37.47 -0.11
C VAL A 120 -12.12 38.46 -0.67
N VAL A 121 -13.42 38.20 -0.51
CA VAL A 121 -14.48 39.19 -0.77
C VAL A 121 -15.04 39.69 0.56
N ASN A 122 -14.90 41.00 0.76
CA ASN A 122 -15.55 41.77 1.82
C ASN A 122 -17.07 41.66 1.71
N GLY A 123 -17.72 41.12 2.74
CA GLY A 123 -19.13 41.44 3.04
C GLY A 123 -20.13 40.29 3.07
N GLY A 124 -19.76 39.05 2.72
CA GLY A 124 -20.70 37.93 2.81
C GLY A 124 -20.16 36.65 2.19
N THR A 125 -19.11 36.08 2.81
CA THR A 125 -18.57 34.78 2.41
C THR A 125 -19.44 33.68 3.01
N ALA A 126 -20.02 32.83 2.17
CA ALA A 126 -20.37 31.48 2.59
C ALA A 126 -19.05 30.77 2.91
N ILE A 127 -18.64 30.83 4.18
CA ILE A 127 -17.54 30.05 4.72
C ILE A 127 -18.00 28.59 4.57
N VAL A 128 -17.48 27.89 3.57
CA VAL A 128 -17.48 26.43 3.62
C VAL A 128 -16.62 26.11 4.82
N VAL A 129 -17.27 25.84 5.95
CA VAL A 129 -16.56 25.44 7.17
C VAL A 129 -15.84 24.16 6.81
N PRO A 130 -14.49 24.15 6.78
CA PRO A 130 -13.76 22.93 6.48
C PRO A 130 -14.19 21.89 7.49
N ALA A 131 -14.35 20.64 7.04
CA ALA A 131 -14.63 19.55 7.95
C ALA A 131 -13.60 19.60 9.08
N THR A 132 -14.11 19.60 10.32
CA THR A 132 -13.26 19.65 11.50
C THR A 132 -13.14 18.24 12.02
N ALA A 133 -11.91 17.75 12.14
CA ALA A 133 -11.68 16.43 12.70
C ALA A 133 -12.07 16.47 14.18
N PRO A 134 -12.82 15.47 14.70
CA PRO A 134 -13.19 15.44 16.11
C PRO A 134 -11.97 15.54 17.03
N TYR A 135 -10.86 14.93 16.61
CA TYR A 135 -9.56 15.04 17.24
C TYR A 135 -8.52 15.51 16.21
N SER A 136 -7.76 16.54 16.60
CA SER A 136 -6.58 17.01 15.86
C SER A 136 -5.45 17.22 16.86
N ARG A 137 -4.55 16.24 16.90
CA ARG A 137 -3.36 16.23 17.75
C ARG A 137 -2.17 15.70 16.97
N ASN A 138 -0.99 15.85 17.54
CA ASN A 138 0.20 15.31 16.91
C ASN A 138 0.27 13.79 17.10
N ASP A 139 0.83 13.08 16.12
CA ASP A 139 1.14 11.65 16.26
C ASP A 139 2.31 11.41 17.23
N ALA A 140 2.68 10.14 17.41
CA ALA A 140 3.78 9.73 18.29
C ALA A 140 5.14 10.34 17.90
N HIS A 141 5.25 10.92 16.70
CA HIS A 141 6.45 11.57 16.20
C HIS A 141 6.37 13.10 16.27
N GLY A 142 5.32 13.67 16.87
CA GLY A 142 5.13 15.11 16.98
C GLY A 142 4.63 15.76 15.69
N THR A 143 4.17 14.98 14.71
CA THR A 143 3.67 15.50 13.44
C THR A 143 2.17 15.75 13.51
N PRO A 144 1.67 16.87 12.94
CA PRO A 144 0.23 17.06 12.83
C PRO A 144 -0.44 15.90 12.09
N THR A 145 -1.61 15.48 12.56
CA THR A 145 -2.44 14.48 11.87
C THR A 145 -2.73 14.88 10.43
N ARG A 146 -2.59 13.93 9.50
CA ARG A 146 -2.95 14.04 8.07
C ARG A 146 -4.47 13.94 7.85
N ASN A 147 -5.24 14.65 8.66
CA ASN A 147 -6.69 14.71 8.50
C ASN A 147 -7.03 15.38 7.17
N TYR A 148 -8.00 14.81 6.44
CA TYR A 148 -8.43 15.27 5.12
C TYR A 148 -7.30 15.30 4.09
N GLU A 149 -6.43 14.29 4.10
CA GLU A 149 -5.37 14.15 3.10
C GLU A 149 -5.95 14.22 1.69
N ASN A 150 -5.38 15.12 0.86
CA ASN A 150 -5.86 15.51 -0.48
C ASN A 150 -7.17 16.35 -0.54
N GLY A 151 -7.76 16.74 0.59
CA GLY A 151 -9.00 17.54 0.61
C GLY A 151 -8.85 18.90 -0.08
N ALA A 152 -7.65 19.49 -0.04
CA ALA A 152 -7.34 20.72 -0.78
C ALA A 152 -7.35 20.53 -2.32
N CYS A 153 -7.26 19.28 -2.79
CA CYS A 153 -7.31 18.93 -4.20
C CYS A 153 -8.73 18.52 -4.66
N ASP A 154 -9.73 18.60 -3.79
CA ASP A 154 -11.12 18.29 -4.13
C ASP A 154 -11.93 19.52 -4.49
N TYR A 155 -12.13 19.68 -5.78
CA TYR A 155 -12.87 20.81 -6.32
C TYR A 155 -14.29 20.43 -6.75
N HIS A 156 -14.65 19.15 -6.64
CA HIS A 156 -15.93 18.62 -7.09
C HIS A 156 -16.79 18.11 -5.93
N GLY A 157 -16.17 17.49 -4.92
CA GLY A 157 -16.86 16.94 -3.76
C GLY A 157 -17.06 17.92 -2.62
N ASN A 158 -16.54 19.14 -2.67
CA ASN A 158 -16.53 20.08 -1.53
C ASN A 158 -15.96 19.43 -0.24
N GLY A 159 -14.99 18.54 -0.41
CA GLY A 159 -14.40 17.77 0.67
C GLY A 159 -15.23 16.55 1.10
N VAL A 160 -16.43 16.32 0.58
CA VAL A 160 -17.25 15.13 0.89
C VAL A 160 -16.45 13.84 0.62
N GLY A 161 -16.57 12.84 1.50
CA GLY A 161 -15.82 11.59 1.39
C GLY A 161 -14.32 11.68 1.72
N TYR A 162 -13.81 12.80 2.23
CA TYR A 162 -12.46 12.84 2.80
C TYR A 162 -12.46 12.31 4.23
N GLY A 163 -11.46 11.47 4.53
CA GLY A 163 -11.30 10.83 5.83
C GLY A 163 -10.45 11.62 6.81
N VAL A 164 -10.65 11.31 8.08
CA VAL A 164 -9.79 11.74 9.19
C VAL A 164 -8.93 10.56 9.60
N VAL A 165 -7.73 10.84 10.11
CA VAL A 165 -6.92 9.81 10.77
C VAL A 165 -7.75 9.27 11.93
N LEU A 166 -7.81 7.95 12.05
CA LEU A 166 -8.53 7.29 13.14
C LEU A 166 -7.93 7.78 14.46
N ASP A 167 -8.78 8.32 15.32
CA ASP A 167 -8.41 8.80 16.65
C ASP A 167 -9.59 8.63 17.60
N ASP A 168 -9.38 7.90 18.68
CA ASP A 168 -10.38 7.61 19.71
C ASP A 168 -10.38 8.61 20.86
N GLY A 169 -9.51 9.63 20.82
CA GLY A 169 -9.28 10.57 21.92
C GLY A 169 -8.52 9.96 23.10
N GLY A 170 -8.16 8.66 23.04
CA GLY A 170 -7.44 7.94 24.08
C GLY A 170 -5.93 8.17 24.07
N GLY A 171 -5.15 7.44 24.86
CA GLY A 171 -3.69 7.60 24.90
C GLY A 171 -2.95 7.02 23.69
N PHE A 172 -3.60 6.17 22.90
CA PHE A 172 -2.98 5.39 21.82
C PHE A 172 -3.18 5.99 20.42
N GLY A 173 -4.20 6.84 20.24
CA GLY A 173 -4.36 7.63 19.02
C GLY A 173 -3.42 8.85 18.99
N PRO A 174 -3.28 9.52 17.84
CA PRO A 174 -3.89 9.17 16.55
C PRO A 174 -3.17 7.98 15.89
N TYR A 175 -3.91 7.13 15.17
CA TYR A 175 -3.37 5.93 14.51
C TYR A 175 -2.68 6.29 13.17
N GLN A 176 -1.66 7.14 13.25
CA GLN A 176 -0.83 7.60 12.14
C GLN A 176 0.60 7.12 12.31
N ASN A 177 1.19 6.62 11.22
CA ASN A 177 2.57 6.13 11.17
C ASN A 177 2.90 5.11 12.28
N VAL A 178 1.93 4.27 12.63
CA VAL A 178 2.06 3.28 13.70
C VAL A 178 3.00 2.17 13.24
N SER A 179 4.16 2.05 13.89
CA SER A 179 5.18 1.03 13.62
C SER A 179 5.23 -0.08 14.68
N THR A 180 4.41 0.03 15.73
CA THR A 180 4.33 -0.95 16.82
C THR A 180 2.90 -1.37 17.07
N ILE A 181 2.65 -2.68 17.03
CA ILE A 181 1.34 -3.31 17.21
C ILE A 181 1.47 -4.38 18.28
N LEU A 182 0.63 -4.35 19.31
CA LEU A 182 0.61 -5.39 20.37
C LEU A 182 2.00 -5.63 21.00
N GLY A 183 2.81 -4.58 21.11
CA GLY A 183 4.18 -4.64 21.63
C GLY A 183 5.24 -5.15 20.64
N GLN A 184 4.87 -5.47 19.39
CA GLN A 184 5.79 -5.90 18.33
C GLN A 184 6.04 -4.76 17.35
N THR A 185 7.30 -4.55 16.97
CA THR A 185 7.66 -3.61 15.90
C THR A 185 7.49 -4.28 14.54
N ILE A 186 6.75 -3.64 13.64
CA ILE A 186 6.63 -4.07 12.25
C ILE A 186 7.72 -3.41 11.39
N ASN A 187 8.11 -4.07 10.29
CA ASN A 187 9.11 -3.54 9.36
C ASN A 187 8.48 -2.49 8.43
N GLY A 188 8.07 -1.37 9.01
CA GLY A 188 7.36 -0.29 8.35
C GLY A 188 6.38 0.39 9.29
N SER A 189 5.32 0.95 8.74
CA SER A 189 4.24 1.55 9.52
C SER A 189 2.91 1.43 8.78
N PHE A 190 1.82 1.75 9.47
CA PHE A 190 0.55 2.01 8.83
C PHE A 190 -0.11 3.28 9.37
N THR A 191 -0.98 3.88 8.57
CA THR A 191 -1.90 4.95 8.97
C THR A 191 -3.32 4.49 8.68
N LEU A 192 -4.22 4.70 9.63
CA LEU A 192 -5.64 4.44 9.46
C LEU A 192 -6.39 5.73 9.24
N TRP A 193 -7.19 5.80 8.18
CA TRP A 193 -8.21 6.81 8.02
C TRP A 193 -9.59 6.18 8.06
N VAL A 194 -10.54 6.95 8.57
CA VAL A 194 -11.95 6.63 8.51
C VAL A 194 -12.71 7.78 7.87
N ARG A 195 -13.71 7.42 7.08
CA ARG A 195 -14.62 8.37 6.44
C ARG A 195 -16.02 7.80 6.39
N ARG A 196 -16.99 8.70 6.23
CA ARG A 196 -18.37 8.32 5.94
C ARG A 196 -18.46 7.72 4.54
N ASP A 197 -19.45 6.85 4.37
CA ASP A 197 -19.85 6.41 3.04
C ASP A 197 -20.41 7.60 2.23
N LEU A 198 -20.37 7.49 0.91
CA LEU A 198 -20.84 8.52 -0.01
C LEU A 198 -22.29 8.24 -0.42
N ALA A 199 -23.19 9.17 -0.16
CA ALA A 199 -24.54 9.17 -0.70
C ALA A 199 -24.56 9.90 -2.06
N TYR A 200 -25.03 9.19 -3.08
CA TYR A 200 -25.26 9.74 -4.41
C TYR A 200 -26.69 10.28 -4.52
N ASN A 201 -26.81 11.57 -4.80
CA ASN A 201 -28.09 12.24 -4.94
C ASN A 201 -28.60 12.19 -6.39
N GLN A 202 -29.91 12.32 -6.59
CA GLN A 202 -30.52 12.25 -7.93
C GLN A 202 -30.06 13.38 -8.87
N ASP A 203 -29.56 14.48 -8.30
CA ASP A 203 -29.00 15.62 -9.03
C ASP A 203 -27.54 15.40 -9.47
N GLY A 204 -26.96 14.23 -9.18
CA GLY A 204 -25.56 13.91 -9.47
C GLY A 204 -24.55 14.45 -8.46
N SER A 205 -25.01 15.05 -7.36
CA SER A 205 -24.15 15.49 -6.27
C SER A 205 -23.80 14.35 -5.30
N PHE A 206 -22.67 14.50 -4.61
CA PHE A 206 -22.24 13.59 -3.55
C PHE A 206 -22.44 14.27 -2.20
N SER A 207 -23.01 13.55 -1.23
CA SER A 207 -23.11 13.97 0.18
C SER A 207 -22.56 12.89 1.09
N ASP A 208 -22.11 13.25 2.30
CA ASP A 208 -21.75 12.22 3.27
C ASP A 208 -23.04 11.48 3.70
N ALA A 209 -22.98 10.16 3.84
CA ALA A 209 -24.13 9.38 4.26
C ALA A 209 -24.68 9.90 5.62
N PRO A 210 -26.00 10.11 5.74
CA PRO A 210 -26.60 10.77 6.90
C PRO A 210 -26.59 9.89 8.16
N ALA A 211 -26.35 8.58 8.03
CA ALA A 211 -26.28 7.65 9.15
C ALA A 211 -24.83 7.48 9.63
N PRO A 212 -24.42 8.11 10.75
CA PRO A 212 -23.05 8.01 11.27
C PRO A 212 -22.61 6.61 11.71
N ASP A 213 -23.56 5.72 11.99
CA ASP A 213 -23.27 4.55 12.83
C ASP A 213 -23.49 3.19 12.14
N LEU A 214 -23.87 3.17 10.85
CA LEU A 214 -24.21 1.92 10.14
C LEU A 214 -23.11 1.43 9.21
N SER A 215 -22.50 2.33 8.45
CA SER A 215 -21.36 2.01 7.59
C SER A 215 -20.35 3.15 7.60
N LEU A 216 -19.08 2.77 7.58
CA LEU A 216 -17.97 3.68 7.31
C LEU A 216 -16.99 3.01 6.35
N ILE A 217 -16.18 3.82 5.71
CA ILE A 217 -15.05 3.35 4.92
C ILE A 217 -13.80 3.56 5.74
N MET A 218 -13.04 2.48 5.94
CA MET A 218 -11.74 2.52 6.57
C MET A 218 -10.67 2.26 5.51
N THR A 219 -9.67 3.13 5.50
CA THR A 219 -8.51 3.03 4.61
C THR A 219 -7.26 2.84 5.45
N ALA A 220 -6.49 1.80 5.17
CA ALA A 220 -5.15 1.63 5.74
C ALA A 220 -4.10 1.92 4.66
N GLU A 221 -3.21 2.88 4.93
CA GLU A 221 -1.97 3.06 4.18
C GLU A 221 -0.87 2.34 4.93
N GLY A 222 -0.31 1.32 4.32
CA GLY A 222 0.91 0.68 4.79
C GLY A 222 2.11 1.27 4.06
N ASP A 223 3.19 1.41 4.80
CA ASP A 223 4.43 2.00 4.35
C ASP A 223 5.60 1.06 4.63
N ALA A 224 6.50 0.89 3.65
CA ALA A 224 7.77 0.19 3.85
C ALA A 224 8.87 0.70 2.90
N PRO A 225 10.11 0.92 3.39
CA PRO A 225 10.47 0.97 4.80
C PRO A 225 9.96 2.27 5.45
N PHE A 226 9.48 2.17 6.68
CA PHE A 226 9.19 3.36 7.48
C PHE A 226 10.44 3.76 8.26
N LEU A 227 10.88 5.00 8.06
CA LEU A 227 11.90 5.63 8.88
C LEU A 227 11.20 6.66 9.73
N ALA A 228 11.16 6.43 11.05
CA ALA A 228 10.58 7.38 11.99
C ALA A 228 11.12 8.80 11.74
N GLN A 229 10.26 9.79 11.91
CA GLN A 229 10.58 11.17 11.57
C GLN A 229 11.88 11.65 12.25
N GLY A 230 12.82 12.15 11.45
CA GLY A 230 14.16 12.56 11.89
C GLY A 230 15.26 12.27 10.86
N THR A 231 15.01 11.35 9.92
CA THR A 231 15.92 11.02 8.82
C THR A 231 15.27 11.23 7.46
N SER A 232 14.47 12.29 7.30
CA SER A 232 13.93 12.73 6.01
C SER A 232 15.08 13.24 5.14
N THR A 233 15.84 12.31 4.57
CA THR A 233 16.65 12.59 3.40
C THR A 233 15.73 12.45 2.20
N THR A 234 15.89 13.29 1.17
CA THR A 234 15.11 13.19 -0.06
C THR A 234 15.15 11.76 -0.66
N LEU A 235 16.21 11.00 -0.37
CA LEU A 235 16.35 9.59 -0.73
C LEU A 235 15.34 8.65 -0.03
N SER A 236 15.00 8.86 1.24
CA SER A 236 14.09 7.97 1.97
C SER A 236 12.68 7.97 1.39
N ASN A 237 12.26 9.09 0.82
CA ASN A 237 10.96 9.21 0.15
C ASN A 237 10.97 8.57 -1.26
N VAL A 238 12.14 8.47 -1.91
CA VAL A 238 12.26 7.90 -3.27
C VAL A 238 12.22 6.36 -3.25
N THR A 239 12.64 5.74 -2.15
CA THR A 239 12.64 4.27 -1.99
C THR A 239 11.46 3.75 -1.17
N ARG A 240 10.47 4.60 -0.91
CA ARG A 240 9.30 4.28 -0.08
C ARG A 240 8.23 3.59 -0.93
N ALA A 241 7.80 2.39 -0.53
CA ALA A 241 6.62 1.75 -1.09
C ALA A 241 5.40 2.05 -0.22
N VAL A 242 4.32 2.49 -0.85
CA VAL A 242 3.06 2.84 -0.19
C VAL A 242 1.94 1.98 -0.78
N ARG A 243 1.14 1.34 0.08
CA ARG A 243 -0.01 0.53 -0.33
C ARG A 243 -1.23 0.96 0.47
N ASN A 244 -2.29 1.33 -0.26
CA ASN A 244 -3.56 1.71 0.33
C ASN A 244 -4.55 0.58 0.12
N MET A 245 -5.18 0.14 1.19
CA MET A 245 -6.33 -0.76 1.11
C MET A 245 -7.51 -0.13 1.79
N GLU A 246 -8.65 -0.27 1.14
CA GLU A 246 -9.91 0.28 1.59
C GLU A 246 -10.88 -0.86 1.87
N MET A 247 -11.63 -0.75 2.96
CA MET A 247 -12.74 -1.64 3.23
C MET A 247 -13.93 -0.88 3.80
N THR A 248 -15.12 -1.32 3.43
CA THR A 248 -16.35 -0.90 4.07
C THR A 248 -16.56 -1.70 5.34
N VAL A 249 -16.66 -1.02 6.47
CA VAL A 249 -17.02 -1.61 7.75
C VAL A 249 -18.47 -1.24 8.03
N SER A 250 -19.32 -2.24 8.22
CA SER A 250 -20.68 -2.02 8.67
C SER A 250 -20.86 -2.53 10.10
N ARG A 251 -21.57 -1.74 10.91
CA ARG A 251 -22.01 -2.18 12.22
C ARG A 251 -23.41 -2.75 12.05
N THR A 252 -23.50 -4.07 12.07
CA THR A 252 -24.80 -4.71 12.29
C THR A 252 -25.21 -4.34 13.71
N LEU A 253 -26.11 -3.36 13.86
CA LEU A 253 -26.89 -3.24 15.08
C LEU A 253 -27.48 -4.63 15.27
N THR A 254 -27.04 -5.34 16.30
CA THR A 254 -27.64 -6.59 16.71
C THR A 254 -29.11 -6.27 16.92
N THR A 255 -29.94 -6.58 15.93
CA THR A 255 -31.33 -6.93 16.19
C THR A 255 -31.17 -8.04 17.23
N PRO A 256 -31.54 -7.80 18.51
CA PRO A 256 -31.37 -8.80 19.56
C PRO A 256 -31.97 -10.08 18.99
N CYS A 257 -31.15 -11.12 18.83
CA CYS A 257 -31.45 -12.29 18.00
C CYS A 257 -32.92 -12.64 18.18
N GLY A 258 -33.73 -12.26 17.20
CA GLY A 258 -35.17 -12.43 17.30
C GLY A 258 -35.42 -13.92 17.38
N THR A 259 -36.53 -14.33 17.99
CA THR A 259 -36.91 -15.75 18.14
C THR A 259 -37.19 -16.46 16.81
N ARG A 260 -36.86 -15.88 15.64
CA ARG A 260 -37.15 -16.44 14.33
C ARG A 260 -36.08 -16.14 13.30
N GLY A 261 -35.49 -17.21 12.77
CA GLY A 261 -35.25 -17.36 11.34
C GLY A 261 -33.83 -17.04 10.87
N GLY A 262 -32.91 -17.97 11.10
CA GLY A 262 -31.61 -17.98 10.44
C GLY A 262 -31.74 -17.93 8.91
N GLN A 263 -30.85 -17.17 8.28
CA GLN A 263 -30.56 -17.40 6.88
C GLN A 263 -29.57 -18.57 6.84
N ILE A 264 -30.06 -19.74 6.43
CA ILE A 264 -29.25 -20.91 6.09
C ILE A 264 -28.57 -20.58 4.75
N GLY A 265 -27.44 -19.88 4.83
CA GLY A 265 -26.64 -19.47 3.67
C GLY A 265 -25.53 -20.48 3.41
N GLY A 266 -25.78 -21.41 2.50
CA GLY A 266 -24.81 -22.41 2.05
C GLY A 266 -23.68 -21.81 1.22
N GLY A 267 -22.62 -21.36 1.90
CA GLY A 267 -21.29 -21.34 1.28
C GLY A 267 -20.89 -22.77 0.87
N PRO A 268 -19.96 -22.96 -0.08
CA PRO A 268 -19.53 -24.28 -0.54
C PRO A 268 -18.95 -25.19 0.56
N GLU A 269 -18.70 -24.63 1.75
CA GLU A 269 -18.22 -25.36 2.93
C GLU A 269 -19.34 -25.82 3.89
N GLY A 270 -20.63 -25.49 3.62
CA GLY A 270 -21.78 -26.05 4.33
C GLY A 270 -21.84 -25.78 5.85
N SER A 271 -21.05 -24.84 6.35
CA SER A 271 -20.87 -24.59 7.77
C SER A 271 -22.01 -23.69 8.29
N ASN A 272 -23.05 -24.33 8.84
CA ASN A 272 -24.24 -23.75 9.49
C ASN A 272 -23.92 -22.94 10.77
N PHE A 273 -23.04 -21.95 10.69
CA PHE A 273 -22.78 -21.05 11.81
C PHE A 273 -23.85 -19.96 11.87
N SER A 274 -24.73 -20.08 12.85
CA SER A 274 -25.56 -18.98 13.31
C SER A 274 -24.70 -18.04 14.16
N PRO A 275 -24.48 -16.78 13.76
CA PRO A 275 -23.74 -15.81 14.58
C PRO A 275 -24.47 -15.46 15.89
N CYS A 276 -25.71 -15.93 16.05
CA CYS A 276 -26.57 -15.71 17.21
C CYS A 276 -26.50 -16.83 18.26
N ASP A 277 -25.96 -18.00 17.93
CA ASP A 277 -25.80 -19.08 18.90
C ASP A 277 -24.40 -19.02 19.52
N PRO A 278 -24.27 -18.96 20.86
CA PRO A 278 -22.96 -19.03 21.49
C PRO A 278 -22.27 -20.33 21.08
N ILE A 279 -20.95 -20.25 20.80
CA ILE A 279 -20.12 -21.43 20.56
C ILE A 279 -20.02 -22.20 21.88
N THR A 280 -20.98 -23.09 22.08
CA THR A 280 -20.99 -24.04 23.19
C THR A 280 -20.47 -25.38 22.67
N GLY A 281 -19.91 -26.21 23.55
CA GLY A 281 -19.33 -27.49 23.14
C GLY A 281 -20.29 -28.35 22.31
N GLN A 282 -21.61 -28.25 22.54
CA GLN A 282 -22.62 -28.98 21.76
C GLN A 282 -22.75 -28.51 20.30
N SER A 283 -22.68 -27.20 20.01
CA SER A 283 -22.77 -26.71 18.63
C SER A 283 -21.53 -27.08 17.83
N LEU A 284 -20.36 -27.09 18.47
CA LEU A 284 -19.10 -27.56 17.88
C LEU A 284 -19.11 -29.07 17.60
N THR A 285 -19.63 -29.88 18.53
CA THR A 285 -19.72 -31.35 18.37
C THR A 285 -20.67 -31.74 17.22
N THR A 286 -21.73 -30.96 17.04
CA THR A 286 -22.71 -31.16 15.95
C THR A 286 -22.13 -30.71 14.60
N ALA A 287 -21.41 -29.59 14.57
CA ALA A 287 -20.78 -29.06 13.35
C ALA A 287 -19.60 -29.92 12.87
N LEU A 288 -18.84 -30.54 13.77
CA LEU A 288 -17.70 -31.41 13.45
C LEU A 288 -18.10 -32.87 13.17
N GLY A 289 -19.38 -33.13 12.89
CA GLY A 289 -19.82 -34.43 12.41
C GLY A 289 -19.83 -35.55 13.44
N GLY A 290 -20.07 -35.23 14.73
CA GLY A 290 -20.64 -36.18 15.69
C GLY A 290 -20.02 -37.58 15.71
N ALA A 291 -18.70 -37.70 15.78
CA ALA A 291 -18.05 -38.95 16.19
C ALA A 291 -17.69 -38.88 17.68
N ALA A 292 -18.69 -38.66 18.53
CA ALA A 292 -18.53 -38.94 19.96
C ALA A 292 -18.35 -40.46 20.10
N ARG A 293 -17.11 -40.90 20.31
CA ARG A 293 -16.83 -42.29 20.72
C ARG A 293 -17.60 -42.55 22.00
N SER A 294 -18.60 -43.41 21.91
CA SER A 294 -19.22 -44.04 23.08
C SER A 294 -18.14 -44.91 23.75
N GLU A 295 -17.48 -44.36 24.77
CA GLU A 295 -16.72 -45.17 25.71
C GLU A 295 -17.72 -45.98 26.54
N ASN A 296 -17.91 -47.22 26.11
CA ASN A 296 -18.69 -48.21 26.82
C ASN A 296 -17.93 -48.62 28.10
N THR A 297 -18.11 -47.87 29.18
CA THR A 297 -17.67 -48.28 30.53
C THR A 297 -18.63 -49.36 31.05
N GLY A 298 -18.38 -50.59 30.63
CA GLY A 298 -18.95 -51.78 31.24
C GLY A 298 -18.31 -52.02 32.61
N VAL A 299 -19.02 -51.64 33.67
CA VAL A 299 -18.83 -52.17 35.02
C VAL A 299 -20.19 -52.64 35.51
N GLN A 300 -20.45 -53.94 35.31
CA GLN A 300 -20.92 -54.91 36.32
C GLN A 300 -21.03 -56.29 35.68
#